data_AF-A0A932XB20-F1
#
_entry.id   AF-A0A932XB20-F1
#
_cell.length_a   1.000
_cell.length_b   1.000
_cell.length_c   1.000
_cell.angle_alpha   90.00
_cell.angle_beta   90.00
_cell.angle_gamma   90.00
#
_symmetry.space_group_name_H-M   'P 1'
#
loop_
_entity.id
_entity.type
_entity.pdbx_description
1 polymer ?
#
loop_
_entity_poly.entity_id
_entity_poly.type
_entity_poly.pdbx_seq_one_letter_code
_entity_poly.pdbx_strand_id
1 'polypeptide(L)'
;MFGMLNVDSEFDIAINKLYTLFSRHKARDYVDLYMLLSQEYYSMEQLVARIPDKFGSELPTDLTIMRAYLAVQDLTDYPTMLVPFDKAAMIDFYLGEAKRIGQRLFR
;
A
#
# COMPACT_ATOMS: atom_id res chain seq x y z
N MET A 1 -13.12 17.98 -26.89
CA MET A 1 -11.79 18.33 -26.37
C MET A 1 -11.85 18.10 -24.87
N PHE A 2 -11.48 16.89 -24.40
CA PHE A 2 -11.38 16.64 -22.96
C PHE A 2 -10.22 17.49 -22.44
N GLY A 3 -10.56 18.54 -21.69
CA GLY A 3 -9.59 19.48 -21.13
C GLY A 3 -8.51 18.75 -20.35
N MET A 4 -7.30 19.30 -20.37
CA MET A 4 -6.15 18.79 -19.63
C MET A 4 -6.52 18.56 -18.17
N LEU A 5 -6.85 17.31 -17.83
CA LEU A 5 -7.07 16.88 -16.45
C LEU A 5 -5.69 16.82 -15.82
N ASN A 6 -5.41 17.77 -14.93
CA ASN A 6 -4.24 17.68 -14.06
C ASN A 6 -4.54 16.57 -13.06
N VAL A 7 -3.92 15.40 -13.27
CA VAL A 7 -4.05 14.22 -12.43
C VAL A 7 -2.77 14.04 -11.61
N ASP A 8 -2.92 13.53 -10.39
CA ASP A 8 -1.79 13.17 -9.54
C ASP A 8 -0.86 12.17 -10.25
N SER A 9 0.43 12.23 -9.91
CA SER A 9 1.38 11.22 -10.36
C SER A 9 1.03 9.83 -9.81
N GLU A 10 1.42 8.75 -10.51
CA GLU A 10 1.19 7.38 -10.00
C GLU A 10 1.83 7.17 -8.63
N PHE A 11 3.01 7.75 -8.40
CA PHE A 11 3.70 7.73 -7.11
C PHE A 11 2.87 8.41 -6.02
N ASP A 12 2.30 9.58 -6.33
CA ASP A 12 1.40 10.29 -5.42
C ASP A 12 0.14 9.49 -5.09
N ILE A 13 -0.44 8.84 -6.10
CA ILE A 13 -1.59 7.95 -5.92
C ILE A 13 -1.20 6.78 -5.03
N ALA A 14 -0.03 6.18 -5.23
CA ALA A 14 0.46 5.08 -4.39
C ALA A 14 0.67 5.49 -2.93
N ILE A 15 1.22 6.68 -2.66
CA ILE A 15 1.32 7.22 -1.30
C ILE A 15 -0.07 7.39 -0.67
N ASN A 16 -1.04 7.91 -1.43
CA ASN A 16 -2.43 8.06 -0.95
C ASN A 16 -3.06 6.70 -0.59
N LYS A 17 -2.84 5.69 -1.43
CA LYS A 17 -3.34 4.33 -1.18
C LYS A 17 -2.68 3.71 0.05
N LEU A 18 -1.36 3.81 0.18
CA LEU A 18 -0.64 3.34 1.36
C LEU A 18 -1.15 4.03 2.64
N TYR A 19 -1.25 5.36 2.63
CA TYR A 19 -1.68 6.12 3.80
C TYR A 19 -3.08 5.71 4.28
N THR A 20 -3.96 5.40 3.32
CA THR A 20 -5.31 4.90 3.61
C THR A 20 -5.29 3.60 4.42
N LEU A 21 -4.32 2.71 4.18
CA LEU A 21 -4.20 1.42 4.89
C LEU A 21 -3.99 1.57 6.41
N PHE A 22 -3.49 2.72 6.87
CA PHE A 22 -3.29 2.96 8.30
C PHE A 22 -4.59 3.31 9.04
N SER A 23 -5.64 3.70 8.31
CA SER A 23 -6.93 4.12 8.86
C SER A 23 -8.08 3.15 8.55
N ARG A 24 -8.03 2.44 7.42
CA ARG A 24 -9.06 1.48 7.02
C ARG A 24 -8.47 0.25 6.33
N HIS A 25 -9.12 -0.89 6.52
CA HIS A 25 -8.71 -2.17 5.94
C HIS A 25 -9.77 -2.66 4.94
N LYS A 26 -9.73 -2.13 3.72
CA LYS A 26 -10.64 -2.49 2.62
C LYS A 26 -9.87 -3.21 1.53
N ALA A 27 -10.33 -4.39 1.09
CA ALA A 27 -9.63 -5.20 0.10
C ALA A 27 -9.21 -4.41 -1.15
N ARG A 28 -10.09 -3.52 -1.64
CA ARG A 28 -9.79 -2.68 -2.80
C ARG A 28 -8.53 -1.81 -2.65
N ASP A 29 -8.25 -1.28 -1.46
CA ASP A 29 -7.10 -0.38 -1.28
C ASP A 29 -5.78 -1.16 -1.30
N TYR A 30 -5.80 -2.41 -0.80
CA TYR A 30 -4.65 -3.33 -0.89
C TYR A 30 -4.45 -3.78 -2.34
N VAL A 31 -5.53 -4.12 -3.04
CA VAL A 31 -5.46 -4.48 -4.47
C VAL A 31 -4.89 -3.32 -5.28
N ASP A 32 -5.42 -2.10 -5.12
CA ASP A 32 -4.98 -0.93 -5.87
C ASP A 32 -3.48 -0.65 -5.64
N LEU A 33 -3.03 -0.69 -4.38
CA LEU A 33 -1.63 -0.44 -4.06
C LEU A 33 -0.70 -1.56 -4.55
N TYR A 34 -1.11 -2.83 -4.42
CA TYR A 34 -0.35 -3.97 -4.93
C TYR A 34 -0.18 -3.90 -6.45
N MET A 35 -1.24 -3.54 -7.18
CA MET A 35 -1.19 -3.40 -8.64
C MET A 35 -0.34 -2.21 -9.11
N LEU A 36 -0.19 -1.17 -8.29
CA LEU A 36 0.74 -0.07 -8.57
C LEU A 36 2.19 -0.50 -8.31
N LEU A 37 2.43 -1.25 -7.23
CA LEU A 37 3.76 -1.72 -6.86
C LEU A 37 4.28 -2.86 -7.73
N SER A 38 3.39 -3.67 -8.31
CA SER A 38 3.76 -4.76 -9.23
C SER A 38 4.37 -4.29 -10.56
N GLN A 39 4.33 -2.98 -10.82
CA GLN A 39 5.01 -2.34 -11.96
C GLN A 39 6.48 -2.01 -11.65
N GLU A 40 6.96 -2.29 -10.43
CA GLU A 40 8.36 -2.18 -9.97
C GLU A 40 9.00 -0.78 -10.07
N TYR A 41 8.22 0.28 -10.20
CA TYR A 41 8.76 1.66 -10.26
C TYR A 41 9.22 2.21 -8.89
N TYR A 42 8.68 1.69 -7.79
CA TYR A 42 8.97 2.15 -6.44
C TYR A 42 8.67 1.08 -5.39
N SER A 43 9.34 1.16 -4.23
CA SER A 43 9.18 0.24 -3.10
C SER A 43 8.24 0.78 -2.02
N MET A 44 7.74 -0.11 -1.15
CA MET A 44 6.98 0.30 0.04
C MET A 44 7.75 1.26 0.94
N GLU A 45 9.06 1.02 1.12
CA GLU A 45 9.92 1.89 1.91
C GLU A 45 9.99 3.31 1.34
N GLN A 46 10.12 3.44 0.02
CA GLN A 46 10.10 4.75 -0.66
C GLN A 46 8.76 5.47 -0.48
N LEU A 47 7.63 4.75 -0.53
CA LEU A 47 6.32 5.34 -0.30
C LEU A 47 6.15 5.81 1.15
N VAL A 48 6.53 4.97 2.13
CA VAL A 48 6.46 5.30 3.56
C VAL A 48 7.26 6.57 3.86
N ALA A 49 8.50 6.66 3.34
CA ALA A 49 9.39 7.80 3.57
C ALA A 49 8.83 9.15 3.08
N ARG A 50 7.85 9.14 2.17
CA ARG A 50 7.28 10.35 1.56
C ARG A 50 5.95 10.79 2.19
N ILE A 51 5.42 10.01 3.14
CA ILE A 51 4.18 10.36 3.86
C ILE A 51 4.29 11.72 4.58
N PRO A 52 5.37 12.01 5.34
CA PRO A 52 5.49 13.30 6.03
C PRO A 52 5.42 14.49 5.09
N ASP A 53 6.15 14.42 3.97
CA ASP A 53 6.19 15.48 2.96
C ASP A 53 4.82 15.71 2.33
N LYS A 54 4.06 14.64 2.10
CA LYS A 54 2.75 14.73 1.43
C LYS A 54 1.63 15.22 2.34
N PHE A 55 1.58 14.73 3.58
CA PHE A 55 0.46 14.96 4.49
C PHE A 55 0.77 15.95 5.62
N GLY A 56 2.01 16.42 5.72
CA GLY A 56 2.45 17.23 6.87
C GLY A 56 2.34 16.48 8.20
N SER A 57 2.43 15.15 8.17
CA SER A 57 2.29 14.28 9.33
C SER A 57 3.63 13.78 9.84
N GLU A 58 3.64 13.18 11.04
CA GLU A 58 4.76 12.34 11.44
C GLU A 58 4.83 11.07 10.59
N LEU A 59 6.01 10.46 10.55
CA LEU A 59 6.21 9.17 9.90
C LEU A 59 5.43 8.09 10.69
N PRO A 60 4.63 7.24 10.03
CA PRO A 60 3.98 6.13 10.72
C PRO A 60 5.00 5.22 11.40
N THR A 61 4.70 4.79 12.63
CA THR A 61 5.60 3.89 13.36
C THR A 61 5.68 2.53 12.67
N ASP A 62 6.81 1.82 12.83
CA ASP A 62 6.99 0.45 12.31
C ASP A 62 5.85 -0.49 12.78
N LEU A 63 5.36 -0.32 14.01
CA LEU A 63 4.22 -1.10 14.53
C LEU A 63 2.92 -0.78 13.79
N THR A 64 2.65 0.51 13.52
CA THR A 64 1.48 0.95 12.73
C THR A 64 1.53 0.35 11.33
N ILE A 65 2.71 0.40 10.69
CA ILE A 65 2.91 -0.12 9.34
C ILE A 65 2.74 -1.64 9.30
N MET A 66 3.40 -2.35 10.21
CA MET A 66 3.29 -3.81 10.31
C MET A 66 1.85 -4.27 10.54
N ARG A 67 1.10 -3.58 11.43
CA ARG A 67 -0.32 -3.87 11.66
C ARG A 67 -1.15 -3.71 10.37
N ALA A 68 -0.92 -2.63 9.62
CA ALA A 68 -1.64 -2.40 8.37
C ALA A 68 -1.33 -3.48 7.33
N TYR A 69 -0.08 -3.93 7.21
CA TYR A 69 0.27 -4.99 6.27
C TYR A 69 -0.29 -6.36 6.66
N LEU A 70 -0.28 -6.71 7.95
CA LEU A 70 -0.82 -7.98 8.44
C LEU A 70 -2.34 -8.11 8.27
N ALA A 71 -3.06 -6.98 8.30
CA ALA A 71 -4.51 -6.94 8.14
C ALA A 71 -5.00 -7.44 6.77
N VAL A 72 -4.09 -7.62 5.79
CA VAL A 72 -4.42 -8.21 4.47
C VAL A 72 -5.07 -9.61 4.59
N GLN A 73 -4.72 -10.36 5.64
CA GLN A 73 -5.19 -11.72 5.88
C GLN A 73 -6.69 -11.78 6.22
N ASP A 74 -7.20 -10.72 6.83
CA ASP A 74 -8.58 -10.65 7.33
C ASP A 74 -9.55 -10.04 6.30
N LEU A 75 -9.03 -9.60 5.14
CA LEU A 75 -9.85 -8.98 4.11
C LEU A 75 -10.77 -10.03 3.47
N THR A 76 -12.02 -9.64 3.27
CA THR A 76 -13.06 -10.49 2.66
C THR A 76 -13.83 -9.76 1.56
N ASP A 77 -13.81 -8.42 1.53
CA ASP A 77 -14.61 -7.57 0.64
C ASP A 77 -13.90 -7.24 -0.69
N TYR A 78 -13.37 -8.25 -1.36
CA TYR A 78 -12.64 -8.10 -2.62
C TYR A 78 -13.52 -7.55 -3.75
N PRO A 79 -13.02 -6.59 -4.55
CA PRO A 79 -13.74 -6.11 -5.71
C PRO A 79 -13.79 -7.19 -6.81
N THR A 80 -14.75 -7.07 -7.72
CA THR A 80 -14.72 -7.84 -8.97
C THR A 80 -13.53 -7.39 -9.81
N MET A 81 -12.60 -8.32 -10.06
CA MET A 81 -11.41 -8.03 -10.85
C MET A 81 -11.71 -8.12 -12.34
N LEU A 82 -11.30 -7.09 -13.10
CA LEU A 82 -11.44 -7.03 -14.56
C LEU A 82 -10.17 -7.46 -15.30
N VAL A 83 -9.09 -7.67 -14.56
CA VAL A 83 -7.78 -8.13 -15.03
C VAL A 83 -7.36 -9.36 -14.22
N PRO A 84 -6.45 -10.21 -14.74
CA PRO A 84 -5.89 -11.31 -13.95
C PRO A 84 -5.32 -10.80 -12.62
N PHE A 85 -5.73 -11.44 -11.54
CA PHE A 85 -5.34 -11.07 -10.19
C PHE A 85 -5.18 -12.32 -9.33
N ASP A 86 -3.99 -12.47 -8.75
CA ASP A 86 -3.70 -13.53 -7.80
C ASP A 86 -3.76 -12.97 -6.37
N LYS A 87 -4.83 -13.34 -5.67
CA LYS A 87 -5.04 -12.95 -4.27
C LYS A 87 -3.97 -13.51 -3.34
N ALA A 88 -3.50 -14.74 -3.57
CA ALA A 88 -2.50 -15.35 -2.71
C ALA A 88 -1.16 -14.62 -2.85
N ALA A 89 -0.76 -14.30 -4.09
CA ALA A 89 0.45 -13.53 -4.36
C ALA A 89 0.42 -12.13 -3.70
N MET A 90 -0.74 -11.46 -3.72
CA MET A 90 -0.91 -10.18 -3.01
C MET A 90 -0.75 -10.35 -1.50
N ILE A 91 -1.41 -11.35 -0.90
CA ILE A 91 -1.30 -11.60 0.55
C ILE A 91 0.17 -11.86 0.92
N ASP A 92 0.85 -12.74 0.18
CA ASP A 92 2.25 -13.08 0.42
C ASP A 92 3.17 -11.86 0.29
N PHE A 93 2.90 -10.96 -0.65
CA PHE A 93 3.61 -9.70 -0.79
C PHE A 93 3.55 -8.87 0.50
N TYR A 94 2.35 -8.57 1.00
CA TYR A 94 2.17 -7.77 2.22
C TYR A 94 2.73 -8.46 3.47
N LEU A 95 2.59 -9.79 3.57
CA LEU A 95 3.20 -10.56 4.66
C LEU A 95 4.73 -10.52 4.60
N GLY A 96 5.31 -10.53 3.39
CA GLY A 96 6.73 -10.30 3.16
C GLY A 96 7.19 -8.93 3.65
N GLU A 97 6.47 -7.86 3.31
CA GLU A 97 6.74 -6.50 3.80
C GLU A 97 6.66 -6.43 5.34
N ALA A 98 5.62 -7.02 5.95
CA ALA A 98 5.47 -7.07 7.41
C ALA A 98 6.64 -7.81 8.08
N LYS A 99 7.07 -8.94 7.50
CA LYS A 99 8.20 -9.73 7.99
C LYS A 99 9.51 -8.95 7.96
N ARG A 100 9.77 -8.16 6.91
CA ARG A 100 10.98 -7.32 6.84
C ARG A 100 11.03 -6.29 7.97
N ILE A 101 9.89 -5.70 8.32
CA ILE A 101 9.78 -4.78 9.47
C ILE A 101 10.05 -5.53 10.77
N GLY A 102 9.43 -6.69 10.98
CA GLY A 102 9.67 -7.52 12.16
C GLY A 102 11.15 -7.89 12.35
N GLN A 103 11.84 -8.24 11.26
CA GLN A 103 13.29 -8.53 11.29
C GLN A 103 14.15 -7.33 11.68
N ARG A 104 13.70 -6.10 11.42
CA ARG A 104 14.39 -4.88 11.84
C ARG A 104 14.14 -4.56 13.31
N LEU A 105 12.91 -4.76 13.79
CA LEU A 105 12.50 -4.44 15.16
C LEU A 105 13.03 -5.42 16.22
N PHE A 106 13.07 -6.70 15.90
CA PHE A 106 13.46 -7.76 16.85
C PHE A 106 14.89 -8.28 16.62
N ARG A 107 15.74 -7.44 16.02
CA ARG A 107 17.15 -7.73 15.78
C ARG A 107 18.02 -7.40 16.98
#